data_AF-A0A1M3CFX7-F1
#
_entry.id   AF-A0A1M3CFX7-F1
#
_cell.length_a   1.000
_cell.length_b   1.000
_cell.length_c   1.000
_cell.angle_alpha   90.00
_cell.angle_beta   90.00
_cell.angle_gamma   90.00
#
_symmetry.space_group_name_H-M   'P 1'
#
loop_
_entity.id
_entity.type
_entity.pdbx_description
1 polymer ?
#
loop_
_entity_poly.entity_id
_entity_poly.type
_entity_poly.pdbx_seq_one_letter_code
_entity_poly.pdbx_strand_id
1 'polypeptide(L)'
;DQISRQIQYCLSQNWAVNIEFTDDPHPRNTYWDMWNLPMFDLPDAAGVLMELKECRKVYGDRYIRISAFDSSHGWESVKLSFIVNRPKEEPGFRLERQESENRNIRYTTTSYAVAEHPEGQRYS
;
A
#
# COMPACT_ATOMS: atom_id res chain seq x y z
N ASP A 1 -9.21 10.82 -12.93
CA ASP A 1 -8.33 11.27 -14.04
C ASP A 1 -6.86 10.97 -13.76
N GLN A 2 -6.21 11.58 -12.76
CA GLN A 2 -4.76 11.36 -12.50
C GLN A 2 -4.35 9.89 -12.30
N ILE A 3 -5.03 9.15 -11.41
CA ILE A 3 -4.76 7.72 -11.18
C ILE A 3 -4.90 6.90 -12.46
N SER A 4 -5.93 7.17 -13.26
CA SER A 4 -6.17 6.50 -14.54
C SER A 4 -4.99 6.66 -15.49
N ARG A 5 -4.41 7.86 -15.57
CA ARG A 5 -3.27 8.14 -16.45
C ARG A 5 -2.00 7.42 -15.99
N GLN A 6 -1.79 7.31 -14.67
CA GLN A 6 -0.67 6.54 -14.12
C GLN A 6 -0.82 5.04 -14.41
N ILE A 7 -2.03 4.49 -14.22
CA ILE A 7 -2.31 3.10 -14.58
C ILE A 7 -2.11 2.87 -16.08
N GLN A 8 -2.64 3.76 -16.93
CA GLN A 8 -2.50 3.64 -18.37
C GLN A 8 -1.03 3.65 -18.81
N TYR A 9 -0.20 4.47 -18.16
CA TYR A 9 1.24 4.46 -18.37
C TYR A 9 1.87 3.10 -18.01
N CYS A 10 1.56 2.53 -16.84
CA CYS A 10 2.05 1.20 -16.45
C CYS A 10 1.65 0.12 -17.48
N LEU A 11 0.38 0.12 -17.90
CA LEU A 11 -0.12 -0.83 -18.91
C LEU A 11 0.58 -0.65 -20.26
N SER A 12 0.87 0.59 -20.68
CA SER A 12 1.61 0.86 -21.91
C SER A 12 3.08 0.43 -21.85
N GLN A 13 3.64 0.23 -20.65
CA GLN A 13 4.97 -0.36 -20.43
C GLN A 13 4.91 -1.89 -20.29
N ASN A 14 3.73 -2.51 -20.43
CA ASN A 14 3.51 -3.93 -20.22
C ASN A 14 3.85 -4.39 -18.78
N TRP A 15 3.59 -3.52 -17.79
CA TRP A 15 3.73 -3.85 -16.37
C TRP A 15 2.41 -4.36 -15.81
N ALA A 16 2.47 -5.45 -15.04
CA ALA A 16 1.31 -6.01 -14.37
C ALA A 16 0.91 -5.12 -13.19
N VAL A 17 -0.35 -4.69 -13.13
CA VAL A 17 -0.84 -3.80 -12.08
C VAL A 17 -1.61 -4.58 -11.03
N ASN A 18 -1.37 -4.29 -9.76
CA ASN A 18 -2.12 -4.86 -8.65
C ASN A 18 -2.52 -3.79 -7.62
N ILE A 19 -3.55 -4.10 -6.85
CA ILE A 19 -4.10 -3.25 -5.79
C ILE A 19 -3.84 -3.95 -4.47
N GLU A 20 -3.35 -3.20 -3.49
CA GLU A 20 -3.07 -3.70 -2.15
C GLU A 20 -3.59 -2.73 -1.10
N PHE A 21 -3.95 -3.22 0.08
CA PHE A 21 -4.46 -2.40 1.17
C PHE A 21 -3.89 -2.81 2.53
N THR A 22 -3.86 -1.88 3.47
CA THR A 22 -3.44 -2.14 4.85
C THR A 22 -4.03 -1.09 5.79
N ASP A 23 -4.22 -1.48 7.03
CA ASP A 23 -4.41 -0.56 8.16
C ASP A 23 -3.23 -0.60 9.15
N ASP A 24 -2.14 -1.30 8.82
CA ASP A 24 -0.84 -1.14 9.49
C ASP A 24 0.09 -0.27 8.63
N PRO A 25 0.25 1.02 8.97
CA PRO A 25 1.07 1.95 8.19
C PRO A 25 2.57 1.81 8.47
N HIS A 26 3.01 0.86 9.30
CA HIS A 26 4.41 0.74 9.71
C HIS A 26 5.37 0.73 8.50
N PRO A 27 6.47 1.49 8.53
CA PRO A 27 7.36 1.65 7.37
C PRO A 27 8.07 0.35 6.95
N ARG A 28 8.03 -0.68 7.81
CA ARG A 28 8.55 -2.02 7.54
C ARG A 28 7.47 -3.06 7.27
N ASN A 29 6.20 -2.65 7.20
CA ASN A 29 5.13 -3.50 6.71
C ASN A 29 5.22 -3.59 5.18
N THR A 30 6.01 -4.56 4.71
CA THR A 30 6.30 -4.75 3.28
C THR A 30 5.14 -5.39 2.54
N TYR A 31 4.47 -6.36 3.17
CA TYR A 31 3.40 -7.15 2.59
C TYR A 31 2.04 -6.63 3.04
N TRP A 32 1.39 -5.90 2.15
CA TRP A 32 0.01 -5.47 2.32
C TRP A 32 -0.93 -6.55 1.77
N ASP A 33 -2.18 -6.52 2.18
CA ASP A 33 -3.18 -7.47 1.70
C ASP A 33 -3.47 -7.22 0.22
N MET A 34 -3.46 -8.28 -0.57
CA MET A 34 -3.77 -8.20 -1.99
C MET A 34 -5.28 -8.10 -2.20
N TRP A 35 -5.72 -7.13 -3.01
CA TRP A 35 -7.05 -7.11 -3.57
C TRP A 35 -7.06 -7.96 -4.85
N ASN A 36 -7.55 -9.19 -4.72
CA ASN A 36 -7.54 -10.20 -5.79
C ASN A 36 -6.13 -10.49 -6.34
N LEU A 37 -6.07 -11.19 -7.47
CA LEU A 37 -4.81 -11.48 -8.17
C LEU A 37 -4.32 -10.25 -8.97
N PRO A 38 -3.01 -10.10 -9.19
CA PRO A 38 -2.48 -9.10 -10.11
C PRO A 38 -3.10 -9.21 -11.51
N MET A 39 -3.36 -8.06 -12.12
CA MET A 39 -4.05 -7.95 -13.40
C MET A 39 -3.03 -7.99 -14.55
N PHE A 40 -2.70 -9.20 -15.01
CA PHE A 40 -1.69 -9.41 -16.06
C PHE A 40 -2.18 -9.09 -17.48
N ASP A 41 -3.45 -9.41 -17.79
CA ASP A 41 -3.98 -9.39 -19.16
C ASP A 41 -5.00 -8.26 -19.42
N LEU A 42 -5.00 -7.20 -18.61
CA LEU A 42 -5.94 -6.09 -18.75
C LEU A 42 -5.42 -5.03 -19.73
N PRO A 43 -6.08 -4.80 -20.89
CA PRO A 43 -5.59 -3.86 -21.89
C PRO A 43 -5.91 -2.39 -21.57
N ASP A 44 -6.85 -2.13 -20.65
CA ASP A 44 -7.36 -0.79 -20.35
C ASP A 44 -7.38 -0.51 -18.83
N ALA A 45 -6.98 0.71 -18.47
CA ALA A 45 -7.00 1.23 -17.12
C ALA A 45 -8.42 1.25 -16.51
N ALA A 46 -9.48 1.27 -17.33
CA ALA A 46 -10.86 1.24 -16.84
C ALA A 46 -11.15 0.00 -15.97
N GLY A 47 -10.60 -1.18 -16.32
CA GLY A 47 -10.77 -2.40 -15.54
C GLY A 47 -10.13 -2.30 -14.16
N VAL A 48 -8.89 -1.79 -14.09
CA VAL A 48 -8.19 -1.56 -12.82
C VAL A 48 -8.91 -0.53 -11.96
N LEU A 49 -9.46 0.54 -12.55
CA LEU A 49 -10.23 1.55 -11.82
C LEU A 49 -11.55 1.00 -11.27
N MET A 50 -12.18 0.04 -11.96
CA MET A 50 -13.36 -0.65 -11.47
C MET A 50 -13.03 -1.45 -10.21
N GLU A 51 -11.97 -2.26 -10.25
CA GLU A 51 -11.49 -3.00 -9.08
C GLU A 51 -11.10 -2.08 -7.93
N LEU A 52 -10.43 -0.96 -8.21
CA LEU A 52 -10.11 0.05 -7.20
C LEU A 52 -11.38 0.64 -6.55
N LYS A 53 -12.42 0.86 -7.34
CA LYS A 53 -13.70 1.37 -6.84
C LYS A 53 -14.36 0.34 -5.91
N GLU A 54 -14.35 -0.93 -6.26
CA GLU A 54 -14.89 -2.00 -5.40
C GLU A 54 -14.05 -2.15 -4.12
N CYS A 55 -12.72 -2.15 -4.21
CA CYS A 55 -11.82 -2.16 -3.06
C CYS A 55 -12.10 -0.99 -2.10
N ARG A 56 -12.28 0.22 -2.61
CA ARG A 56 -12.64 1.40 -1.80
C ARG A 56 -14.00 1.32 -1.12
N LYS A 57 -14.96 0.55 -1.66
CA LYS A 57 -16.25 0.35 -0.98
C LYS A 57 -16.09 -0.49 0.27
N VAL A 58 -15.16 -1.44 0.27
CA VAL A 58 -14.93 -2.37 1.38
C VAL A 58 -13.90 -1.83 2.38
N TYR A 59 -12.81 -1.23 1.88
CA TYR A 59 -11.64 -0.83 2.67
C TYR A 59 -11.30 0.67 2.49
N GLY A 60 -12.31 1.50 2.26
CA GLY A 60 -12.14 2.93 1.99
C GLY A 60 -11.62 3.77 3.16
N ASP A 61 -11.61 3.20 4.36
CA ASP A 61 -11.02 3.72 5.60
C ASP A 61 -9.52 3.39 5.74
N ARG A 62 -8.99 2.49 4.91
CA ARG A 62 -7.59 2.02 4.96
C ARG A 62 -6.69 2.73 3.96
N TYR A 63 -5.38 2.47 4.09
CA TYR A 63 -4.46 2.76 3.00
C TYR A 63 -4.69 1.77 1.87
N ILE A 64 -4.74 2.30 0.64
CA ILE A 64 -4.76 1.50 -0.57
C ILE A 64 -3.64 2.02 -1.46
N ARG A 65 -2.81 1.11 -1.98
CA ARG A 65 -1.78 1.42 -2.97
C ARG A 65 -2.01 0.66 -4.26
N ILE A 66 -1.55 1.27 -5.36
CA ILE A 66 -1.38 0.59 -6.63
C ILE A 66 0.09 0.34 -6.81
N SER A 67 0.44 -0.89 -7.18
CA SER A 67 1.78 -1.30 -7.53
C SER A 67 1.81 -1.82 -8.97
N ALA A 68 2.93 -1.61 -9.66
CA ALA A 68 3.16 -2.09 -11.02
C ALA A 68 4.45 -2.90 -11.07
N PHE A 69 4.33 -4.17 -11.47
CA PHE A 69 5.41 -5.14 -11.53
C PHE A 69 5.88 -5.34 -12.97
N ASP A 70 7.20 -5.28 -13.17
CA ASP A 70 7.84 -5.52 -14.45
C ASP A 70 8.53 -6.88 -14.40
N SER A 71 8.01 -7.83 -15.19
CA SER A 71 8.51 -9.20 -15.29
C SER A 71 9.61 -9.36 -16.34
N SER A 72 10.10 -8.27 -16.94
CA SER A 72 11.21 -8.35 -17.88
C SER A 72 12.50 -8.81 -17.20
N HIS A 73 13.26 -9.62 -17.93
CA HIS A 73 14.51 -10.19 -17.43
C HIS A 73 15.47 -9.08 -16.99
N GLY A 74 16.04 -9.26 -15.79
CA GLY A 74 16.97 -8.29 -15.19
C GLY A 74 16.30 -7.21 -14.35
N TRP A 75 14.96 -7.10 -14.36
CA TRP A 75 14.23 -6.27 -13.40
C TRP A 75 13.43 -7.08 -12.38
N GLU A 76 12.47 -7.89 -12.83
CA GLU A 76 11.72 -8.88 -12.04
C GLU A 76 11.20 -8.34 -10.69
N SER A 77 10.71 -7.09 -10.69
CA SER A 77 10.38 -6.34 -9.47
C SER A 77 9.38 -5.21 -9.73
N VAL A 78 8.91 -4.58 -8.65
CA VAL A 78 8.03 -3.40 -8.70
C VAL A 78 8.78 -2.21 -9.30
N LYS A 79 8.20 -1.58 -10.32
CA LYS A 79 8.70 -0.34 -10.96
C LYS A 79 8.08 0.91 -10.36
N LEU A 80 6.81 0.81 -9.95
CA LEU A 80 6.03 1.93 -9.46
C LEU A 80 5.12 1.46 -8.33
N SER A 81 5.05 2.23 -7.25
CA SER A 81 4.07 2.05 -6.19
C SER A 81 3.64 3.41 -5.66
N PHE A 82 2.34 3.65 -5.56
CA PHE A 82 1.80 4.90 -5.04
C PHE A 82 0.49 4.71 -4.29
N ILE A 83 0.29 5.52 -3.25
CA ILE A 83 -0.93 5.52 -2.45
C ILE A 83 -2.06 6.17 -3.25
N VAL A 84 -3.21 5.49 -3.30
CA VAL A 84 -4.44 5.96 -3.93
C VAL A 84 -5.57 6.22 -2.93
N ASN A 85 -5.44 5.72 -1.70
CA ASN A 85 -6.41 5.95 -0.64
C ASN A 85 -5.68 6.02 0.71
N ARG A 86 -6.17 6.85 1.62
CA ARG A 86 -5.66 6.95 3.00
C ARG A 86 -6.82 7.15 3.98
N PRO A 87 -6.66 6.76 5.25
CA PRO A 87 -7.58 7.15 6.31
C PRO A 87 -7.78 8.67 6.36
N LYS A 88 -8.95 9.12 6.83
CA LYS A 88 -9.24 10.55 7.00
C LYS A 88 -8.30 11.21 8.02
N GLU A 89 -8.03 10.49 9.10
CA GLU A 89 -7.12 10.89 10.16
C GLU A 89 -6.08 9.79 10.36
N GLU A 90 -4.81 10.17 10.35
CA GLU A 90 -3.67 9.29 10.60
C GLU A 90 -2.94 9.81 11.85
N PRO A 91 -3.02 9.11 13.00
CA PRO A 91 -2.34 9.55 14.22
C PRO A 91 -0.81 9.42 14.12
N GLY A 92 -0.30 8.61 13.19
CA GLY A 92 1.11 8.47 12.90
C GLY A 92 1.81 7.50 13.85
N PHE A 93 3.02 7.87 14.28
CA PHE A 93 3.91 6.99 15.01
C PHE A 93 4.52 7.67 16.22
N ARG A 94 4.82 6.86 17.24
CA ARG A 94 5.79 7.22 18.29
C ARG A 94 7.12 6.52 18.04
N LEU A 95 8.21 7.19 18.43
CA LEU A 95 9.53 6.60 18.47
C LEU A 95 9.86 6.20 19.90
N GLU A 96 9.78 4.90 20.17
CA GLU A 96 10.18 4.32 21.45
C GLU A 96 11.71 4.28 21.53
N ARG A 97 12.24 4.61 22.71
CA ARG A 97 13.67 4.73 22.96
C ARG A 97 14.00 3.88 24.18
N GLN A 98 14.70 2.78 23.95
CA GLN A 98 15.22 1.94 25.03
C GLN A 98 16.71 2.21 25.19
N GLU A 99 17.13 2.64 26.39
CA GLU A 99 18.54 2.72 26.74
C GLU A 99 19.17 1.33 26.73
N SER A 100 20.33 1.21 26.09
CA SER A 100 21.14 0.00 26.01
C SER A 100 22.54 0.33 26.55
N GLU A 101 23.48 -0.61 26.49
CA GLU A 101 24.86 -0.38 26.91
C GLU A 101 25.45 0.95 26.41
N ASN A 102 26.11 1.66 27.33
CA ASN A 102 26.70 2.98 27.10
C ASN A 102 25.68 4.05 26.70
N ARG A 103 25.88 4.70 25.55
CA ARG A 103 25.02 5.77 25.01
C ARG A 103 24.16 5.28 23.84
N ASN A 104 24.03 3.96 23.68
CA ASN A 104 23.23 3.37 22.62
C ASN A 104 21.75 3.42 22.97
N ILE A 105 20.92 3.78 21.99
CA ILE A 105 19.47 3.73 22.08
C ILE A 105 18.98 2.73 21.04
N ARG A 106 18.17 1.76 21.48
CA ARG A 106 17.42 0.88 20.58
C ARG A 106 16.08 1.54 20.29
N TYR A 107 15.77 1.67 19.00
CA TYR A 107 14.58 2.35 18.52
C TYR A 107 13.53 1.34 18.06
N THR A 108 12.29 1.59 18.47
CA THR A 108 11.11 0.91 17.91
C THR A 108 10.14 1.99 17.41
N THR A 109 9.74 1.90 16.15
CA THR A 109 8.68 2.74 15.59
C THR A 109 7.34 2.06 15.86
N THR A 110 6.46 2.71 16.59
CA THR A 110 5.15 2.12 16.96
C THR A 110 4.04 2.98 16.37
N SER A 111 3.17 2.38 15.56
CA SER A 111 1.95 3.03 15.06
C SER A 111 0.94 3.18 16.19
N TYR A 112 0.35 4.36 16.34
CA TYR A 112 -0.74 4.57 17.31
C TYR A 112 -1.97 3.73 16.94
N ALA A 113 -2.37 3.72 15.67
CA ALA A 113 -3.54 2.99 15.19
C ALA A 113 -3.43 1.48 15.46
N VAL A 114 -2.25 0.89 15.23
CA VAL A 114 -1.99 -0.54 15.47
C VAL A 114 -1.90 -0.88 16.95
N ALA A 115 -1.38 0.03 17.78
CA ALA A 115 -1.23 -0.20 19.21
C ALA A 115 -2.56 -0.15 19.97
N GLU A 116 -3.52 0.67 19.48
CA GLU A 116 -4.80 0.90 20.14
C GLU A 116 -5.88 -0.11 19.72
N HIS A 117 -5.87 -0.54 18.45
CA HIS A 117 -6.96 -1.35 17.89
C HIS A 117 -6.46 -2.55 17.04
N PRO A 118 -7.22 -3.67 17.04
CA PRO A 118 -6.93 -4.80 16.18
C PRO A 118 -7.17 -4.44 14.70
N GLU A 119 -6.65 -5.27 13.81
CA GLU A 119 -6.89 -5.17 12.37
C GLU A 119 -8.39 -5.07 12.04
N GLY A 120 -8.73 -4.18 11.11
CA GLY A 120 -10.08 -3.83 10.68
C GLY A 120 -10.79 -2.79 11.54
N GLN A 121 -10.23 -2.41 12.68
CA GLN A 121 -10.80 -1.41 13.60
C GLN A 121 -9.86 -0.22 13.85
N ARG A 122 -8.75 -0.12 13.09
CA ARG A 122 -7.69 0.89 13.33
C ARG A 122 -8.05 2.30 12.90
N TYR A 123 -9.01 2.44 11.96
CA TYR A 123 -9.41 3.74 11.37
C TYR A 123 -10.93 3.88 11.17
N SER A 124 -11.72 2.94 11.71
CA SER A 124 -13.18 2.85 11.55
C SER A 124 -13.95 3.19 12.81
#